data_AF-A0A8J8AZJ2-F1
#
_entry.id   AF-A0A8J8AZJ2-F1
#
_cell.length_a   1.000
_cell.length_b   1.000
_cell.length_c   1.000
_cell.angle_alpha   90.00
_cell.angle_beta   90.00
_cell.angle_gamma   90.00
#
_symmetry.space_group_name_H-M   'P 1'
#
loop_
_entity.id
_entity.type
_entity.pdbx_description
1 polymer ?
#
loop_
_entity_poly.entity_id
_entity_poly.type
_entity_poly.pdbx_seq_one_letter_code
_entity_poly.pdbx_strand_id
1 'polypeptide(L)'
;MDSTLTPSQKWAPYAYSAGTQLGIDPAFVLAQWLYETGNGTNLGSKKYNNLAGIKSSPNASKGIFDPSDSIHAGYTNLSAFTQDYVKVMNLSYYRDFLKTARSSSDPKTLLKAMNASPWAEADYNTSGFMKYYNEAAKVMGSKSYSGIDLGSIGGDLLDNVNADSLLSILKDKWWMIAAGLVIIAILK
;
A
#
# COMPACT_ATOMS: atom_id res chain seq x y z
N MET A 1 -18.28 -10.64 -7.40
CA MET A 1 -17.57 -9.91 -6.34
C MET A 1 -18.60 -9.07 -5.61
N ASP A 2 -18.64 -9.17 -4.28
CA ASP A 2 -19.59 -8.46 -3.43
C ASP A 2 -19.41 -6.94 -3.58
N SER A 3 -20.42 -6.26 -4.10
CA SER A 3 -20.41 -4.82 -4.40
C SER A 3 -20.58 -3.94 -3.15
N THR A 4 -20.53 -4.53 -1.95
CA THR A 4 -20.84 -3.84 -0.69
C THR A 4 -19.64 -3.22 0.01
N LEU A 5 -18.41 -3.61 -0.34
CA LEU A 5 -17.20 -3.07 0.30
C LEU A 5 -16.88 -1.66 -0.22
N THR A 6 -16.60 -0.73 0.71
CA THR A 6 -16.07 0.58 0.36
C THR A 6 -14.66 0.44 -0.24
N PRO A 7 -14.16 1.42 -1.02
CA PRO A 7 -12.79 1.39 -1.51
C PRO A 7 -11.77 1.27 -0.39
N SER A 8 -11.96 1.98 0.72
CA SER A 8 -11.12 1.87 1.92
C SER A 8 -11.08 0.45 2.49
N GLN A 9 -12.21 -0.27 2.55
CA GLN A 9 -12.23 -1.67 2.98
C GLN A 9 -11.59 -2.62 1.95
N LYS A 10 -11.86 -2.40 0.67
CA LYS A 10 -11.33 -3.21 -0.43
C LYS A 10 -9.80 -3.15 -0.52
N TRP A 11 -9.23 -1.97 -0.29
CA TRP A 11 -7.79 -1.71 -0.50
C TRP A 11 -6.95 -1.87 0.76
N ALA A 12 -7.57 -1.91 1.94
CA ALA A 12 -6.84 -1.99 3.20
C ALA A 12 -5.85 -3.18 3.29
N PRO A 13 -6.17 -4.41 2.84
CA PRO A 13 -5.22 -5.52 2.92
C PRO A 13 -3.94 -5.26 2.10
N TYR A 14 -4.10 -4.63 0.93
CA TYR A 14 -3.02 -4.28 0.03
C TYR A 14 -2.15 -3.15 0.59
N ALA A 15 -2.79 -2.11 1.15
CA ALA A 15 -2.09 -1.01 1.80
C ALA A 15 -1.32 -1.48 3.05
N TYR A 16 -1.89 -2.43 3.80
CA TYR A 16 -1.22 -3.08 4.92
C TYR A 16 0.04 -3.83 4.48
N SER A 17 -0.05 -4.61 3.41
CA SER A 17 1.11 -5.29 2.82
C SER A 17 2.20 -4.31 2.38
N ALA A 18 1.85 -3.27 1.61
CA ALA A 18 2.80 -2.25 1.16
C ALA A 18 3.45 -1.49 2.33
N GLY A 19 2.64 -1.01 3.28
CA GLY A 19 3.13 -0.29 4.47
C GLY A 19 4.12 -1.12 5.28
N THR A 20 3.80 -2.39 5.52
CA THR A 20 4.67 -3.33 6.24
C THR A 20 6.00 -3.56 5.53
N GLN A 21 5.98 -3.74 4.20
CA GLN A 21 7.20 -3.94 3.41
C GLN A 21 8.09 -2.69 3.39
N LEU A 22 7.49 -1.50 3.31
CA LEU A 22 8.21 -0.23 3.21
C LEU A 22 8.63 0.33 4.57
N GLY A 23 8.00 -0.11 5.66
CA GLY A 23 8.10 0.51 6.98
C GLY A 23 7.40 1.87 7.04
N ILE A 24 6.26 1.99 6.35
CA ILE A 24 5.35 3.15 6.39
C ILE A 24 4.11 2.69 7.14
N ASP A 25 3.49 3.58 7.91
CA ASP A 25 2.17 3.32 8.49
C ASP A 25 1.17 2.87 7.39
N PRO A 26 0.60 1.65 7.47
CA PRO A 26 -0.45 1.19 6.56
C PRO A 26 -1.60 2.17 6.35
N ALA A 27 -2.03 2.86 7.41
CA ALA A 27 -3.11 3.84 7.31
C ALA A 27 -2.69 5.02 6.43
N PHE A 28 -1.43 5.44 6.48
CA PHE A 28 -0.90 6.48 5.61
C PHE A 28 -0.86 6.05 4.14
N VAL A 29 -0.42 4.81 3.85
CA VAL A 29 -0.45 4.25 2.49
C VAL A 29 -1.88 4.21 1.94
N LEU A 30 -2.83 3.71 2.73
CA LEU A 30 -4.23 3.67 2.32
C LEU A 30 -4.80 5.08 2.13
N ALA A 31 -4.45 6.03 3.01
CA ALA A 31 -4.87 7.42 2.90
C ALA A 31 -4.41 8.07 1.59
N GLN A 32 -3.15 7.83 1.21
CA GLN A 32 -2.62 8.29 -0.07
C GLN A 32 -3.44 7.76 -1.23
N TRP A 33 -3.71 6.45 -1.26
CA TRP A 33 -4.48 5.83 -2.33
C TRP A 33 -5.92 6.34 -2.41
N LEU A 34 -6.56 6.55 -1.25
CA LEU A 34 -7.90 7.15 -1.20
C LEU A 34 -7.89 8.60 -1.68
N TYR A 35 -6.86 9.38 -1.33
CA TYR A 35 -6.72 10.77 -1.78
C TYR A 35 -6.57 10.84 -3.30
N GLU A 36 -5.60 10.10 -3.85
CA GLU A 36 -5.28 10.09 -5.29
C GLU A 36 -6.45 9.65 -6.17
N THR A 37 -7.30 8.79 -5.61
CA THR A 37 -8.44 8.22 -6.35
C THR A 37 -9.75 8.94 -6.11
N GLY A 38 -9.76 9.93 -5.19
CA GLY A 38 -10.98 10.54 -4.70
C GLY A 38 -11.94 9.48 -4.13
N ASN A 39 -11.43 8.58 -3.28
CA ASN A 39 -12.13 7.39 -2.78
C ASN A 39 -12.67 6.50 -3.91
N GLY A 40 -11.81 6.14 -4.85
CA GLY A 40 -12.18 5.24 -5.95
C GLY A 40 -13.13 5.82 -6.99
N THR A 41 -13.29 7.14 -7.05
CA THR A 41 -14.19 7.79 -8.02
C THR A 41 -13.54 7.98 -9.39
N ASN A 42 -12.21 8.08 -9.45
CA ASN A 42 -11.47 8.29 -10.70
C ASN A 42 -11.42 7.03 -11.60
N LEU A 43 -11.21 7.24 -12.91
CA LEU A 43 -11.13 6.14 -13.88
C LEU A 43 -9.88 5.26 -13.67
N GLY A 44 -8.78 5.84 -13.19
CA GLY A 44 -7.52 5.14 -12.95
C GLY A 44 -7.66 3.97 -11.98
N SER A 45 -8.30 4.20 -10.84
CA SER A 45 -8.59 3.16 -9.85
C SER A 45 -9.63 2.16 -10.31
N LYS A 46 -10.67 2.61 -11.03
CA LYS A 46 -11.79 1.76 -11.48
C LYS A 46 -11.39 0.78 -12.58
N LYS A 47 -10.56 1.21 -13.54
CA LYS A 47 -10.26 0.43 -14.74
C LYS A 47 -8.87 -0.17 -14.74
N TYR A 48 -7.90 0.49 -14.12
CA TYR A 48 -6.48 0.15 -14.26
C TYR A 48 -5.85 -0.31 -12.95
N ASN A 49 -6.62 -0.43 -11.87
CA ASN A 49 -6.13 -0.79 -10.53
C ASN A 49 -4.94 0.09 -10.06
N ASN A 50 -4.76 1.28 -10.63
CA ASN A 50 -3.69 2.21 -10.28
C ASN A 50 -4.21 3.18 -9.22
N LEU A 51 -3.95 2.85 -7.95
CA LEU A 51 -4.51 3.61 -6.83
C LEU A 51 -3.65 4.80 -6.43
N ALA A 52 -2.45 4.94 -6.97
CA ALA A 52 -1.52 5.99 -6.57
C ALA A 52 -1.03 6.86 -7.75
N GLY A 53 -1.65 6.72 -8.93
CA GLY A 53 -1.32 7.53 -10.10
C GLY A 53 0.05 7.24 -10.72
N ILE A 54 0.65 6.08 -10.45
CA ILE A 54 1.98 5.71 -10.96
C ILE A 54 2.03 5.88 -12.48
N LYS A 55 2.99 6.68 -12.95
CA LYS A 55 3.18 6.97 -14.37
C LYS A 55 3.72 5.75 -15.11
N SER A 56 3.26 5.57 -16.35
CA SER A 56 3.86 4.58 -17.24
C SER A 56 5.30 4.97 -17.54
N SER A 57 6.21 4.01 -17.55
CA SER A 57 7.60 4.20 -17.99
C SER A 57 7.94 3.13 -19.01
N PRO A 58 8.67 3.46 -20.08
CA PRO A 58 9.18 2.47 -21.03
C PRO A 58 10.01 1.35 -20.36
N ASN A 59 10.58 1.66 -19.19
CA ASN A 59 11.42 0.77 -18.39
C ASN A 59 10.69 0.19 -17.16
N ALA A 60 9.42 0.54 -16.94
CA ALA A 60 8.65 -0.10 -15.87
C ALA A 60 8.42 -1.56 -16.23
N SER A 61 8.66 -2.44 -15.25
CA SER A 61 8.33 -3.85 -15.35
C SER A 61 6.85 -3.98 -15.68
N LYS A 62 6.56 -4.55 -16.85
CA LYS A 62 5.23 -4.67 -17.45
C LYS A 62 4.18 -5.22 -16.46
N GLY A 63 3.38 -4.33 -15.87
CA GLY A 63 1.96 -4.55 -15.56
C GLY A 63 1.19 -3.94 -16.73
N ILE A 64 0.82 -4.71 -17.76
CA ILE A 64 -0.47 -5.37 -17.98
C ILE A 64 -1.70 -4.46 -17.82
N PHE A 65 -1.71 -3.31 -18.50
CA PHE A 65 -2.73 -2.86 -19.45
C PHE A 65 -2.20 -1.53 -19.98
N ASP A 66 -1.73 -1.50 -21.23
CA ASP A 66 -1.29 -0.29 -21.91
C ASP A 66 -2.44 0.17 -22.81
N PRO A 67 -3.36 1.04 -22.33
CA PRO A 67 -4.14 1.81 -23.26
C PRO A 67 -3.13 2.79 -23.84
N SER A 68 -2.77 2.60 -25.11
CA SER A 68 -1.71 3.23 -25.90
C SER A 68 -1.59 4.77 -25.86
N ASP A 69 -2.38 5.45 -25.03
CA ASP A 69 -2.43 6.91 -24.81
C ASP A 69 -2.48 7.30 -23.31
N SER A 70 -2.21 6.40 -22.36
CA SER A 70 -2.24 6.72 -20.92
C SER A 70 -0.86 7.02 -20.37
N ILE A 71 -0.68 8.22 -19.82
CA ILE A 71 0.49 8.61 -19.03
C ILE A 71 0.64 7.80 -17.74
N HIS A 72 -0.37 7.00 -17.35
CA HIS A 72 -0.40 6.18 -16.14
C HIS A 72 -0.31 4.68 -16.46
N ALA A 73 0.39 3.94 -15.60
CA ALA A 73 0.47 2.49 -15.64
C ALA A 73 -0.88 1.84 -15.31
N GLY A 74 -1.12 0.64 -15.85
CA GLY A 74 -2.28 -0.19 -15.52
C GLY A 74 -1.89 -1.57 -15.02
N TYR A 75 -2.73 -2.17 -14.17
CA TYR A 75 -2.43 -3.42 -13.49
C TYR A 75 -3.60 -4.39 -13.60
N THR A 76 -3.28 -5.67 -13.78
CA THR A 76 -4.26 -6.77 -13.83
C THR A 76 -5.09 -6.89 -12.57
N ASN A 77 -4.47 -6.65 -11.43
CA ASN A 77 -5.10 -6.72 -10.12
C ASN A 77 -4.38 -5.81 -9.11
N LEU A 78 -4.95 -5.70 -7.92
CA LEU A 78 -4.39 -4.88 -6.84
C LEU A 78 -3.07 -5.43 -6.29
N SER A 79 -2.80 -6.73 -6.40
CA SER A 79 -1.52 -7.33 -5.97
C SER A 79 -0.37 -6.84 -6.86
N ALA A 80 -0.54 -6.88 -8.18
CA ALA A 80 0.43 -6.35 -9.14
C ALA A 80 0.70 -4.85 -8.93
N PHE A 81 -0.35 -4.07 -8.71
CA PHE A 81 -0.21 -2.65 -8.32
C PHE A 81 0.59 -2.48 -7.02
N THR A 82 0.30 -3.29 -5.99
CA THR A 82 0.97 -3.20 -4.69
C THR A 82 2.47 -3.49 -4.80
N GLN A 83 2.84 -4.51 -5.57
CA GLN A 83 4.24 -4.85 -5.82
C GLN A 83 4.99 -3.72 -6.54
N ASP A 84 4.39 -3.12 -7.57
CA ASP A 84 5.02 -2.01 -8.29
C ASP A 84 5.07 -0.73 -7.44
N TYR A 85 4.04 -0.45 -6.66
CA TYR A 85 4.06 0.64 -5.68
C TYR A 85 5.24 0.49 -4.70
N VAL A 86 5.46 -0.71 -4.14
CA VAL A 86 6.62 -0.99 -3.27
C VAL A 86 7.94 -0.80 -4.02
N LYS A 87 8.03 -1.24 -5.29
CA LYS A 87 9.22 -1.05 -6.12
C LYS A 87 9.50 0.44 -6.35
N VAL A 88 8.50 1.21 -6.76
CA VAL A 88 8.60 2.65 -7.01
C VAL A 88 9.02 3.37 -5.74
N MET A 89 8.39 3.09 -4.60
CA MET A 89 8.72 3.73 -3.33
C MET A 89 10.14 3.41 -2.83
N ASN A 90 10.75 2.30 -3.27
CA ASN A 90 12.14 1.96 -2.95
C ASN A 90 13.18 2.60 -3.88
N LEU A 91 12.77 3.39 -4.88
CA LEU A 91 13.72 4.14 -5.70
C LEU A 91 14.50 5.15 -4.85
N SER A 92 15.75 5.41 -5.24
CA SER A 92 16.72 6.15 -4.41
C SER A 92 16.25 7.54 -3.98
N TYR A 93 15.45 8.20 -4.81
CA TYR A 93 14.94 9.53 -4.55
C TYR A 93 13.81 9.58 -3.50
N TYR A 94 13.22 8.45 -3.10
CA TYR A 94 12.28 8.37 -1.97
C TYR A 94 12.94 7.99 -0.64
N ARG A 95 14.27 7.80 -0.62
CA ARG A 95 15.01 7.37 0.58
C ARG A 95 14.73 8.25 1.80
N ASP A 96 14.68 9.57 1.62
CA ASP A 96 14.54 10.50 2.75
C ASP A 96 13.10 10.48 3.31
N PHE A 97 12.10 10.27 2.44
CA PHE A 97 10.73 9.99 2.86
C PHE A 97 10.66 8.68 3.65
N LEU A 98 11.20 7.58 3.12
CA LEU A 98 11.20 6.28 3.80
C LEU A 98 11.95 6.31 5.14
N LYS A 99 13.05 7.06 5.22
CA LYS A 99 13.76 7.29 6.49
C LYS A 99 12.84 7.96 7.51
N THR A 100 12.12 8.99 7.11
CA THR A 100 11.15 9.67 7.97
C THR A 100 10.05 8.71 8.41
N ALA A 101 9.47 7.96 7.46
CA ALA A 101 8.39 7.01 7.70
C ALA A 101 8.74 5.91 8.72
N ARG A 102 9.99 5.44 8.71
CA ARG A 102 10.48 4.44 9.66
C ARG A 102 10.80 4.99 11.04
N SER A 103 10.83 6.31 11.20
CA SER A 103 11.23 6.99 12.44
C SER A 103 10.10 7.77 13.11
N SER A 104 8.96 7.96 12.44
CA SER A 104 7.82 8.74 12.93
C SER A 104 6.51 8.08 12.54
N SER A 105 5.57 8.04 13.50
CA SER A 105 4.18 7.64 13.28
C SER A 105 3.23 8.84 13.18
N ASP A 106 3.73 10.09 13.23
CA ASP A 106 2.88 11.28 13.09
C ASP A 106 2.50 11.52 11.61
N PRO A 107 1.22 11.39 11.23
CA PRO A 107 0.80 11.50 9.84
C PRO A 107 1.08 12.87 9.21
N LYS A 108 1.13 13.95 10.00
CA LYS A 108 1.48 15.28 9.48
C LYS A 108 2.96 15.37 9.12
N THR A 109 3.83 14.79 9.93
CA THR A 109 5.26 14.64 9.63
C THR A 109 5.49 13.79 8.38
N LEU A 110 4.78 12.67 8.25
CA LEU A 110 4.83 11.82 7.05
C LEU A 110 4.37 12.58 5.79
N LEU A 111 3.27 13.32 5.89
CA LEU A 111 2.74 14.11 4.78
C LEU A 111 3.71 15.18 4.32
N LYS A 112 4.33 15.90 5.27
CA LYS A 112 5.36 16.89 4.97
C LYS A 112 6.55 16.26 4.24
N ALA A 113 7.00 15.09 4.68
CA ALA A 113 8.09 14.37 4.02
C ALA A 113 7.70 13.85 2.62
N MET A 114 6.45 13.43 2.44
CA MET A 114 5.93 13.01 1.13
C MET A 114 5.84 14.19 0.16
N ASN A 115 5.35 15.36 0.60
CA ASN A 115 5.32 16.60 -0.21
C ASN A 115 6.73 17.08 -0.60
N ALA A 116 7.73 16.83 0.24
CA ALA A 116 9.13 17.13 -0.07
C ALA A 116 9.76 16.13 -1.06
N SER A 117 9.08 15.02 -1.36
CA SER A 117 9.53 14.01 -2.32
C SER A 117 9.00 14.31 -3.72
N PRO A 118 9.56 13.72 -4.79
CA PRO A 118 9.08 13.94 -6.16
C PRO A 118 7.80 13.14 -6.48
N TRP A 119 7.08 12.62 -5.48
CA TRP A 119 5.87 11.81 -5.72
C TRP A 119 4.76 12.61 -6.39
N ALA A 120 4.41 13.75 -5.82
CA ALA A 120 3.31 14.58 -6.29
C ALA A 120 3.84 15.83 -7.01
N GLU A 121 3.20 16.19 -8.13
CA GLU A 121 3.52 17.44 -8.84
C GLU A 121 3.04 18.68 -8.09
N ALA A 122 2.09 18.50 -7.17
CA ALA A 122 1.61 19.50 -6.25
C ALA A 122 1.47 18.90 -4.85
N ASP A 123 1.72 19.72 -3.83
CA ASP A 123 1.59 19.32 -2.43
C ASP A 123 0.19 18.78 -2.12
N TYR A 124 0.14 17.67 -1.39
CA TYR A 124 -1.11 17.20 -0.79
C TYR A 124 -1.65 18.28 0.16
N ASN A 125 -2.93 18.64 -0.03
CA ASN A 125 -3.60 19.50 0.93
C ASN A 125 -3.73 18.78 2.28
N THR A 126 -3.13 19.34 3.34
CA THR A 126 -3.11 18.72 4.67
C THR A 126 -4.49 18.35 5.20
N SER A 127 -5.46 19.27 5.15
CA SER A 127 -6.81 19.02 5.67
C SER A 127 -7.53 17.93 4.85
N GLY A 128 -7.39 17.97 3.53
CA GLY A 128 -7.94 16.97 2.62
C GLY A 128 -7.32 15.59 2.86
N PHE A 129 -6.01 15.51 2.99
CA PHE A 129 -5.30 14.25 3.25
C PHE A 129 -5.68 13.67 4.62
N MET A 130 -5.72 14.50 5.67
CA MET A 130 -6.06 14.04 7.02
C MET A 130 -7.48 13.48 7.12
N LYS A 131 -8.42 13.92 6.27
CA LYS A 131 -9.75 13.30 6.16
C LYS A 131 -9.64 11.82 5.75
N TYR A 132 -8.87 11.52 4.71
CA TYR A 132 -8.65 10.15 4.25
C TYR A 132 -7.80 9.34 5.22
N TYR A 133 -6.82 9.96 5.87
CA TYR A 133 -6.04 9.30 6.91
C TYR A 133 -6.92 8.84 8.07
N ASN A 134 -7.84 9.68 8.55
CA ASN A 134 -8.76 9.30 9.60
C ASN A 134 -9.72 8.18 9.17
N GLU A 135 -10.15 8.15 7.90
CA GLU A 135 -10.91 7.03 7.35
C GLU A 135 -10.08 5.74 7.30
N ALA A 136 -8.86 5.83 6.76
CA ALA A 136 -7.94 4.70 6.67
C ALA A 136 -7.59 4.15 8.06
N ALA A 137 -7.25 5.00 9.02
CA ALA A 137 -6.93 4.62 10.39
C ALA A 137 -8.11 3.93 11.08
N LYS A 138 -9.35 4.38 10.83
CA LYS A 138 -10.55 3.67 11.32
C LYS A 138 -10.62 2.27 10.74
N VAL A 139 -10.47 2.10 9.42
CA VAL A 139 -10.52 0.77 8.79
C VAL A 139 -9.38 -0.13 9.29
N MET A 140 -8.17 0.42 9.44
CA MET A 140 -6.99 -0.32 9.91
C MET A 140 -7.04 -0.67 11.40
N GLY A 141 -7.67 0.19 12.23
CA GLY A 141 -7.78 -0.02 13.68
C GLY A 141 -9.07 -0.72 14.13
N SER A 142 -10.13 -0.74 13.31
CA SER A 142 -11.45 -1.27 13.69
C SER A 142 -11.57 -2.80 13.63
N LYS A 143 -10.54 -3.52 13.15
CA LYS A 143 -10.49 -4.98 13.24
C LYS A 143 -9.06 -5.43 13.40
N SER A 144 -8.79 -6.22 14.44
CA SER A 144 -7.84 -7.32 14.34
C SER A 144 -8.09 -8.00 12.99
N TYR A 145 -7.10 -7.96 12.09
CA TYR A 145 -7.15 -8.62 10.77
C TYR A 145 -7.09 -10.15 10.91
N SER A 146 -7.74 -10.71 11.94
CA SER A 146 -7.81 -12.14 12.25
C SER A 146 -8.84 -12.90 11.41
N GLY A 147 -9.47 -12.23 10.43
CA GLY A 147 -10.52 -12.82 9.58
C GLY A 147 -10.33 -12.60 8.08
N ILE A 148 -9.25 -11.93 7.66
CA ILE A 148 -8.84 -12.00 6.26
C ILE A 148 -7.87 -13.15 6.17
N ASP A 149 -8.29 -14.23 5.51
CA ASP A 149 -7.40 -15.33 5.19
C ASP A 149 -6.27 -14.79 4.30
N LEU A 150 -5.15 -14.45 4.94
CA LEU A 150 -3.91 -14.07 4.27
C LEU A 150 -3.40 -15.21 3.37
N GLY A 151 -3.90 -16.44 3.50
CA GLY A 151 -3.65 -17.54 2.56
C GLY A 151 -4.30 -17.33 1.20
N SER A 152 -5.48 -16.70 1.13
CA SER A 152 -6.15 -16.39 -0.14
C SER A 152 -5.51 -15.20 -0.87
N ILE A 153 -5.05 -14.18 -0.15
CA ILE A 153 -4.29 -13.06 -0.73
C ILE A 153 -2.83 -13.47 -0.97
N GLY A 154 -2.33 -14.38 -0.14
CA GLY A 154 -1.00 -14.98 -0.21
C GLY A 154 -0.81 -15.87 -1.42
N GLY A 155 -1.81 -16.60 -1.92
CA GLY A 155 -1.66 -17.39 -3.15
C GLY A 155 -1.13 -16.55 -4.32
N ASP A 156 -1.79 -15.44 -4.63
CA ASP A 156 -1.37 -14.54 -5.72
C ASP A 156 -0.10 -13.71 -5.40
N LEU A 157 0.21 -13.48 -4.11
CA LEU A 157 1.41 -12.73 -3.69
C LEU A 157 2.65 -13.63 -3.55
N LEU A 158 2.50 -14.91 -3.21
CA LEU A 158 3.55 -15.87 -2.95
C LEU A 158 3.99 -16.59 -4.23
N ASP A 159 3.13 -16.71 -5.24
CA ASP A 159 3.46 -17.34 -6.53
C ASP A 159 4.54 -16.58 -7.32
N ASN A 160 4.83 -15.32 -6.96
CA ASN A 160 5.85 -14.48 -7.61
C ASN A 160 7.04 -14.12 -6.71
N VAL A 161 7.11 -14.66 -5.48
CA VAL A 161 8.22 -14.39 -4.56
C VAL A 161 9.05 -15.65 -4.40
N ASN A 162 10.32 -15.59 -4.79
CA ASN A 162 11.27 -16.67 -4.55
C ASN A 162 11.26 -17.05 -3.05
N ALA A 163 11.01 -18.32 -2.76
CA ALA A 163 10.94 -18.86 -1.40
C ALA A 163 12.19 -18.54 -0.55
N ASP A 164 13.35 -18.40 -1.21
CA ASP A 164 14.61 -18.04 -0.55
C ASP A 164 14.61 -16.58 -0.03
N SER A 165 13.95 -15.65 -0.74
CA SER A 165 13.78 -14.27 -0.29
C SER A 165 12.83 -14.17 0.91
N LEU A 166 11.76 -14.95 0.91
CA LEU A 166 10.81 -15.02 2.04
C LEU A 166 11.49 -15.57 3.30
N LEU A 167 12.27 -16.64 3.18
CA LEU A 167 13.01 -17.21 4.32
C LEU A 167 14.06 -16.25 4.89
N SER A 168 14.68 -15.41 4.05
CA SER A 168 15.59 -14.36 4.54
C SER A 168 14.87 -13.26 5.31
N ILE A 169 13.70 -12.82 4.84
CA ILE A 169 12.87 -11.80 5.51
C ILE A 169 12.30 -12.33 6.83
N LEU A 170 11.90 -13.60 6.87
CA LEU A 170 11.38 -14.27 8.07
C LEU A 170 12.49 -14.50 9.11
N LYS A 171 13.73 -14.77 8.68
CA LYS A 171 14.89 -14.91 9.57
C LYS A 171 15.31 -13.57 10.20
N ASP A 172 15.27 -12.47 9.44
CA ASP A 172 15.70 -11.16 9.95
C ASP A 172 14.63 -10.45 10.80
N LYS A 173 13.37 -10.88 10.73
CA LYS A 173 12.23 -10.25 11.42
C LYS A 173 11.40 -11.19 12.29
N TRP A 174 11.99 -12.30 12.77
CA TRP A 174 11.33 -13.27 13.65
C TRP A 174 10.69 -12.64 14.90
N TRP A 175 11.24 -11.53 15.39
CA TRP A 175 10.69 -10.75 16.51
C TRP A 175 9.40 -9.98 16.16
N MET A 176 9.11 -9.69 14.89
CA MET A 176 7.84 -9.06 14.48
C MET A 176 6.70 -10.09 14.34
N ILE A 177 7.02 -11.34 14.03
CA ILE A 177 6.04 -12.43 13.98
C ILE A 177 5.57 -12.79 15.40
N ALA A 178 6.46 -12.69 16.39
CA ALA A 178 6.12 -12.86 17.80
C ALA A 178 5.09 -11.83 18.29
N ALA A 179 5.02 -10.62 17.71
CA ALA A 179 3.99 -9.65 18.06
C ALA A 179 2.62 -9.95 17.42
N GLY A 180 2.58 -10.69 16.30
CA GLY A 180 1.35 -11.04 15.59
C GLY A 180 0.75 -12.41 15.95
N LEU A 181 1.56 -13.39 16.38
CA LEU A 181 1.10 -14.76 16.67
C LEU A 181 0.71 -15.03 18.14
N VAL A 182 0.94 -14.08 19.06
CA VAL A 182 0.63 -14.28 20.49
C VAL A 182 -0.87 -14.36 20.81
N ILE A 183 -1.77 -14.07 19.88
CA ILE A 183 -3.23 -14.11 20.13
C ILE A 183 -3.85 -15.52 19.97
N ILE A 184 -3.15 -16.51 19.42
CA ILE A 184 -3.74 -17.86 19.19
C ILE A 184 -3.44 -18.88 20.32
N ALA A 185 -2.67 -18.54 21.35
CA ALA A 185 -2.27 -19.50 22.39
C ALA A 185 -2.90 -19.31 23.79
N ILE A 186 -3.90 -18.47 23.97
CA ILE A 186 -4.64 -18.38 25.25
C ILE A 186 -6.15 -18.46 24.98
N LEU A 187 -6.60 -19.62 24.53
CA LEU A 187 -7.95 -20.15 24.76
C LEU A 187 -7.82 -21.68 24.78
N LYS A 188 -7.45 -22.21 25.95
CA LYS A 188 -7.88 -23.53 26.41
C LYS A 188 -8.96 -23.31 27.46
#